data_AF-A0A0A1VU61-F1
#
_entry.id   AF-A0A0A1VU61-F1
#
_cell.length_a   1.000
_cell.length_b   1.000
_cell.length_c   1.000
_cell.angle_alpha   90.00
_cell.angle_beta   90.00
_cell.angle_gamma   90.00
#
_symmetry.space_group_name_H-M   'P 1'
#
loop_
_entity.id
_entity.type
_entity.pdbx_description
1 polymer ?
#
loop_
_entity_poly.entity_id
_entity_poly.type
_entity_poly.pdbx_seq_one_letter_code
_entity_poly.pdbx_strand_id
1 'polypeptide(L)'
;MKQAGDVFVVTGSAKRAITSDYLLWRLSVSSQQPTARDAYRDLIRQTERIRAYLKEKQVPDDAITTNAIETMPIPEVTNGQETGQILAYRLTQRFEIRGSDVARYKELSRQVTELIEEGINLVSEPPQYLYTQLDKLRVEMVAAATKDARARAEAIASSTGSRVGRVRDAKTGVFQITSRNSTDVSDWGVYDTSSIDKDITAVVSVTFGIE
;
A
#
# COMPACT_ATOMS: atom_id res chain seq x y z
N MET A 1 1.70 -34.49 -34.47
CA MET A 1 1.06 -33.15 -34.35
C MET A 1 -0.43 -33.39 -34.14
N LYS A 2 -0.99 -33.09 -32.96
CA LYS A 2 -2.45 -33.22 -32.73
C LYS A 2 -3.14 -32.04 -33.41
N GLN A 3 -4.13 -32.31 -34.27
CA GLN A 3 -5.04 -31.30 -34.82
C GLN A 3 -5.65 -30.50 -33.66
N ALA A 4 -5.51 -29.17 -33.71
CA ALA A 4 -6.20 -28.28 -32.80
C ALA A 4 -7.70 -28.36 -33.14
N GLY A 5 -8.45 -29.21 -32.44
CA GLY A 5 -9.91 -29.19 -32.55
C GLY A 5 -10.44 -27.82 -32.11
N ASP A 6 -11.56 -27.40 -32.65
CA ASP A 6 -12.11 -26.05 -32.44
C ASP A 6 -12.22 -25.68 -30.95
N VAL A 7 -11.97 -24.40 -30.65
CA VAL A 7 -11.94 -23.83 -29.29
C VAL A 7 -12.60 -22.46 -29.21
N PHE A 8 -13.18 -22.16 -28.05
CA PHE A 8 -13.48 -20.79 -27.66
C PHE A 8 -12.37 -20.27 -26.74
N VAL A 9 -11.70 -19.20 -27.13
CA VAL A 9 -10.80 -18.45 -26.24
C VAL A 9 -11.55 -17.25 -25.73
N VAL A 10 -11.88 -17.25 -24.44
CA VAL A 10 -12.76 -16.23 -23.84
C VAL A 10 -12.09 -15.62 -22.63
N THR A 11 -12.14 -14.29 -22.56
CA THR A 11 -11.73 -13.54 -21.39
C THR A 11 -12.92 -13.34 -20.47
N GLY A 12 -12.76 -13.74 -19.21
CA GLY A 12 -13.68 -13.42 -18.13
C GLY A 12 -13.05 -12.47 -17.13
N SER A 13 -13.87 -11.70 -16.44
CA SER A 13 -13.41 -10.80 -15.38
C SER A 13 -14.34 -10.84 -14.18
N ALA A 14 -13.78 -10.51 -13.03
CA ALA A 14 -14.53 -10.29 -11.80
C ALA A 14 -14.00 -9.03 -11.13
N LYS A 15 -14.91 -8.20 -10.65
CA LYS A 15 -14.61 -6.98 -9.88
C LYS A 15 -15.34 -7.06 -8.55
N ARG A 16 -14.64 -6.78 -7.46
CA ARG A 16 -15.23 -6.77 -6.11
C ARG A 16 -14.76 -5.57 -5.32
N ALA A 17 -15.72 -4.99 -4.60
CA ALA A 17 -15.45 -3.95 -3.65
C ALA A 17 -14.78 -4.49 -2.38
N ILE A 18 -13.69 -3.86 -1.96
CA ILE A 18 -13.02 -4.09 -0.68
C ILE A 18 -12.80 -2.77 0.05
N THR A 19 -12.62 -2.87 1.37
CA THR A 19 -12.25 -1.76 2.24
C THR A 19 -11.00 -2.19 3.00
N SER A 20 -9.98 -1.34 3.01
CA SER A 20 -8.72 -1.60 3.71
C SER A 20 -8.97 -1.85 5.19
N ASP A 21 -8.34 -2.89 5.73
CA ASP A 21 -8.54 -3.38 7.10
C ASP A 21 -7.29 -3.17 7.97
N TYR A 22 -6.26 -2.55 7.41
CA TYR A 22 -4.99 -2.31 8.07
C TYR A 22 -4.34 -1.03 7.58
N LEU A 23 -3.60 -0.38 8.46
CA LEU A 23 -2.93 0.88 8.20
C LEU A 23 -1.47 0.80 8.63
N LEU A 24 -0.61 1.44 7.85
CA LEU A 24 0.78 1.72 8.18
C LEU A 24 0.97 3.24 8.07
N TRP A 25 1.39 3.87 9.14
CA TRP A 25 1.62 5.31 9.20
C TRP A 25 3.03 5.58 9.71
N ARG A 26 3.75 6.47 9.05
CA ARG A 26 5.11 6.86 9.41
C ARG A 26 5.15 8.31 9.83
N LEU A 27 5.94 8.57 10.85
CA LEU A 27 6.30 9.93 11.24
C LEU A 27 7.76 9.97 11.68
N SER A 28 8.35 11.14 11.61
CA SER A 28 9.71 11.38 12.07
C SER A 28 9.79 12.67 12.85
N VAL A 29 10.73 12.73 13.79
CA VAL A 29 11.14 13.96 14.46
C VAL A 29 12.62 14.16 14.22
N SER A 30 13.04 15.42 14.11
CA SER A 30 14.44 15.73 13.88
C SER A 30 14.92 16.93 14.71
N SER A 31 16.19 16.88 15.08
CA SER A 31 16.88 18.01 15.70
C SER A 31 18.10 18.36 14.89
N GLN A 32 18.38 19.65 14.74
CA GLN A 32 19.59 20.15 14.11
C GLN A 32 20.28 21.14 15.04
N GLN A 33 21.50 20.82 15.48
CA GLN A 33 22.27 21.63 16.41
C GLN A 33 23.75 21.67 16.02
N PRO A 34 24.54 22.65 16.50
CA PRO A 34 25.98 22.75 16.19
C PRO A 34 26.79 21.50 16.58
N THR A 35 26.37 20.76 17.62
CA THR A 35 27.02 19.52 18.03
C THR A 35 26.05 18.33 17.99
N ALA A 36 26.58 17.13 17.71
CA ALA A 36 25.80 15.90 17.73
C ALA A 36 25.19 15.62 19.12
N ARG A 37 25.90 16.00 20.20
CA ARG A 37 25.43 15.83 21.58
C ARG A 37 24.19 16.67 21.87
N ASP A 38 24.19 17.93 21.43
CA ASP A 38 23.06 18.83 21.66
C ASP A 38 21.87 18.43 20.80
N ALA A 39 22.11 18.07 19.54
CA ALA A 39 21.07 17.53 18.65
C ALA A 39 20.45 16.26 19.23
N TYR A 40 21.26 15.37 19.82
CA TYR A 40 20.76 14.15 20.46
C TYR A 40 19.88 14.45 21.67
N ARG A 41 20.33 15.32 22.59
CA ARG A 41 19.55 15.72 23.77
C ARG A 41 18.20 16.32 23.39
N ASP A 42 18.21 17.19 22.39
CA ASP A 42 17.02 17.82 21.88
C ASP A 42 16.07 16.82 21.21
N LEU A 43 16.61 15.90 20.39
CA LEU A 43 15.86 14.83 19.75
C LEU A 43 15.20 13.88 20.76
N ILE A 44 15.88 13.53 21.85
CA ILE A 44 15.32 12.67 22.90
C ILE A 44 14.13 13.34 23.57
N ARG A 45 14.23 14.63 23.93
CA ARG A 45 13.09 15.40 24.47
C ARG A 45 11.90 15.38 23.51
N GLN A 46 12.15 15.62 22.22
CA GLN A 46 11.09 15.58 21.20
C GLN A 46 10.47 14.17 21.06
N THR A 47 11.30 13.13 21.08
CA THR A 47 10.89 11.72 20.99
C THR A 47 10.04 11.29 22.18
N GLU A 48 10.41 11.70 23.39
CA GLU A 48 9.64 11.42 24.62
C GLU A 48 8.27 12.07 24.56
N ARG A 49 8.18 13.32 24.08
CA ARG A 49 6.88 13.99 23.89
C ARG A 49 6.00 13.27 22.87
N ILE A 50 6.56 12.81 21.74
CA ILE A 50 5.83 12.00 20.76
C ILE A 50 5.30 10.71 21.38
N ARG A 51 6.12 9.99 22.16
CA ARG A 51 5.68 8.76 22.83
C ARG A 51 4.56 9.04 23.84
N ALA A 52 4.70 10.09 24.64
CA ALA A 52 3.67 10.51 25.58
C ALA A 52 2.35 10.84 24.85
N TYR A 53 2.43 11.58 23.75
CA TYR A 53 1.28 11.91 22.91
C TYR A 53 0.58 10.68 22.33
N LEU A 54 1.35 9.75 21.76
CA LEU A 54 0.80 8.49 21.22
C LEU A 54 0.11 7.68 22.34
N LYS A 55 0.70 7.66 23.54
CA LYS A 55 0.08 7.02 24.72
C LYS A 55 -1.18 7.74 25.20
N GLU A 56 -1.21 9.07 25.22
CA GLU A 56 -2.40 9.90 25.52
C GLU A 56 -3.54 9.59 24.54
N LYS A 57 -3.19 9.40 23.26
CA LYS A 57 -4.12 8.99 22.19
C LYS A 57 -4.36 7.47 22.17
N GLN A 58 -3.95 6.76 23.23
CA GLN A 58 -4.17 5.34 23.49
C GLN A 58 -3.59 4.40 22.42
N VAL A 59 -2.53 4.79 21.72
CA VAL A 59 -1.83 3.92 20.77
C VAL A 59 -1.09 2.84 21.56
N PRO A 60 -1.34 1.54 21.30
CA PRO A 60 -0.63 0.45 21.97
C PRO A 60 0.87 0.48 21.70
N ASP A 61 1.69 0.12 22.70
CA ASP A 61 3.15 0.13 22.55
C ASP A 61 3.63 -0.87 21.48
N ASP A 62 2.95 -2.01 21.32
CA ASP A 62 3.23 -3.04 20.31
C ASP A 62 2.85 -2.61 18.88
N ALA A 63 2.02 -1.57 18.74
CA ALA A 63 1.70 -0.96 17.45
C ALA A 63 2.80 -0.01 16.97
N ILE A 64 3.74 0.39 17.83
CA ILE A 64 4.76 1.42 17.56
C ILE A 64 6.12 0.76 17.39
N THR A 65 6.68 0.85 16.18
CA THR A 65 8.08 0.53 15.92
C THR A 65 8.92 1.80 15.87
N THR A 66 10.11 1.78 16.45
CA THR A 66 11.06 2.89 16.43
C THR A 66 12.38 2.43 15.82
N ASN A 67 12.85 3.12 14.79
CA ASN A 67 14.11 2.78 14.12
C ASN A 67 15.33 3.32 14.89
N ALA A 68 16.54 2.92 14.48
CA ALA A 68 17.75 3.58 14.97
C ALA A 68 17.76 5.07 14.58
N ILE A 69 18.39 5.90 15.41
CA ILE A 69 18.58 7.33 15.11
C ILE A 69 19.54 7.47 13.94
N GLU A 70 19.11 8.19 12.91
CA GLU A 70 19.98 8.61 11.82
C GLU A 70 20.73 9.88 12.24
N THR A 71 22.03 9.94 12.00
CA THR A 71 22.87 11.11 12.28
C THR A 71 23.52 11.57 10.99
N MET A 72 23.29 12.82 10.61
CA MET A 72 23.82 13.44 9.40
C MET A 72 24.60 14.70 9.75
N PRO A 73 25.93 14.75 9.56
CA PRO A 73 26.67 16.01 9.64
C PRO A 73 26.27 16.91 8.47
N ILE A 74 26.14 18.20 8.75
CA ILE A 74 25.81 19.24 7.78
C ILE A 74 27.07 20.09 7.59
N PRO A 75 27.69 20.07 6.41
CA PRO A 75 28.89 20.86 6.14
C PRO A 75 28.56 22.35 6.11
N GLU A 76 29.53 23.16 6.52
CA GLU A 76 29.50 24.59 6.28
C GLU A 76 29.80 24.85 4.79
N VAL A 77 28.99 25.69 4.15
CA VAL A 77 29.14 26.05 2.74
C VAL A 77 29.31 27.57 2.64
N THR A 78 30.39 27.99 1.98
CA THR A 78 30.68 29.39 1.66
C THR A 78 30.92 29.53 0.16
N ASN A 79 30.25 30.50 -0.48
CA ASN A 79 30.34 30.71 -1.94
C ASN A 79 30.05 29.45 -2.78
N GLY A 80 29.15 28.59 -2.29
CA GLY A 80 28.78 27.33 -2.96
C GLY A 80 29.81 26.21 -2.85
N GLN A 81 30.85 26.37 -2.02
CA GLN A 81 31.84 25.33 -1.74
C GLN A 81 31.87 24.95 -0.26
N GLU A 82 32.00 23.66 0.04
CA GLU A 82 32.18 23.19 1.41
C GLU A 82 33.53 23.66 1.97
N THR A 83 33.52 24.17 3.21
CA THR A 83 34.74 24.68 3.86
C THR A 83 35.58 23.57 4.51
N GLY A 84 35.07 22.33 4.51
CA GLY A 84 35.62 21.21 5.26
C GLY A 84 35.25 21.23 6.75
N GLN A 85 34.54 22.26 7.22
CA GLN A 85 34.01 22.34 8.58
C GLN A 85 32.58 21.81 8.64
N ILE A 86 32.19 21.29 9.81
CA ILE A 86 30.81 20.88 10.09
C ILE A 86 30.09 22.06 10.74
N LEU A 87 29.04 22.54 10.08
CA LEU A 87 28.18 23.61 10.59
C LEU A 87 27.24 23.10 11.70
N ALA A 88 26.67 21.91 11.50
CA ALA A 88 25.69 21.33 12.40
C ALA A 88 25.60 19.81 12.23
N TYR A 89 24.86 19.18 13.13
CA TYR A 89 24.44 17.78 13.02
C TYR A 89 22.93 17.73 13.04
N ARG A 90 22.33 17.06 12.05
CA ARG A 90 20.91 16.71 12.05
C ARG A 90 20.75 15.27 12.48
N LEU A 91 19.98 15.05 13.54
CA LEU A 91 19.59 13.72 13.98
C LEU A 91 18.09 13.52 13.74
N THR A 92 17.71 12.34 13.26
CA THR A 92 16.32 12.00 12.93
C THR A 92 15.92 10.69 13.60
N GLN A 93 14.82 10.72 14.34
CA GLN A 93 14.15 9.54 14.87
C GLN A 93 12.90 9.25 14.04
N ARG A 94 12.78 8.04 13.51
CA ARG A 94 11.58 7.58 12.79
C ARG A 94 10.74 6.65 13.64
N PHE A 95 9.43 6.75 13.48
CA PHE A 95 8.43 5.84 14.04
C PHE A 95 7.55 5.30 12.93
N GLU A 96 7.12 4.06 13.11
CA GLU A 96 6.12 3.43 12.27
C GLU A 96 5.01 2.87 13.17
N ILE A 97 3.78 3.31 12.91
CA ILE A 97 2.59 2.87 13.60
C ILE A 97 1.82 1.96 12.66
N ARG A 98 1.45 0.78 13.15
CA ARG A 98 0.65 -0.17 12.38
C ARG A 98 -0.58 -0.62 13.16
N GLY A 99 -1.70 -0.82 12.49
CA GLY A 99 -2.84 -1.47 13.12
C GLY A 99 -4.11 -1.50 12.29
N SER A 100 -5.12 -2.19 12.84
CA SER A 100 -6.39 -2.49 12.15
C SER A 100 -7.46 -1.41 12.30
N ASP A 101 -7.33 -0.49 13.26
CA ASP A 101 -8.25 0.64 13.41
C ASP A 101 -7.89 1.77 12.42
N VAL A 102 -8.19 1.51 11.14
CA VAL A 102 -7.82 2.37 10.00
C VAL A 102 -8.37 3.79 10.16
N ALA A 103 -9.63 3.93 10.58
CA ALA A 103 -10.28 5.23 10.69
C ALA A 103 -9.63 6.08 11.79
N ARG A 104 -9.38 5.47 12.96
CA ARG A 104 -8.73 6.14 14.08
C ARG A 104 -7.31 6.57 13.74
N TYR A 105 -6.49 5.69 13.16
CA TYR A 105 -5.11 6.04 12.86
C TYR A 105 -4.98 7.03 11.69
N LYS A 106 -5.91 7.02 10.74
CA LYS A 106 -6.01 8.08 9.72
C LYS A 106 -6.21 9.44 10.39
N GLU A 107 -7.16 9.56 11.31
CA GLU A 107 -7.42 10.82 11.99
C GLU A 107 -6.24 11.23 12.87
N LEU A 108 -5.65 10.29 13.61
CA LEU A 108 -4.47 10.54 14.44
C LEU A 108 -3.26 11.04 13.61
N SER A 109 -3.07 10.50 12.39
CA SER A 109 -1.98 10.93 11.50
C SER A 109 -2.04 12.41 11.12
N ARG A 110 -3.26 12.98 11.12
CA ARG A 110 -3.52 14.40 10.90
C ARG A 110 -3.42 15.20 12.19
N GLN A 111 -3.92 14.67 13.30
CA GLN A 111 -3.89 15.39 14.59
C GLN A 111 -2.49 15.57 15.15
N VAL A 112 -1.57 14.61 14.93
CA VAL A 112 -0.22 14.69 15.52
C VAL A 112 0.55 15.95 15.13
N THR A 113 0.18 16.59 14.01
CA THR A 113 0.84 17.84 13.57
C THR A 113 0.58 19.00 14.51
N GLU A 114 -0.37 18.89 15.45
CA GLU A 114 -0.58 19.88 16.52
C GLU A 114 0.65 20.01 17.43
N LEU A 115 1.48 18.97 17.55
CA LEU A 115 2.74 19.02 18.30
C LEU A 115 3.78 19.98 17.70
N ILE A 116 3.59 20.44 16.46
CA ILE A 116 4.41 21.50 15.87
C ILE A 116 4.27 22.80 16.67
N GLU A 117 3.08 23.08 17.23
CA GLU A 117 2.85 24.26 18.10
C GLU A 117 3.65 24.18 19.40
N GLU A 118 4.00 22.96 19.84
CA GLU A 118 4.85 22.72 21.01
C GLU A 118 6.36 22.78 20.68
N GLY A 119 6.72 23.16 19.45
CA GLY A 119 8.10 23.22 18.99
C GLY A 119 8.71 21.86 18.63
N ILE A 120 7.88 20.83 18.41
CA ILE A 120 8.34 19.54 17.92
C ILE A 120 8.53 19.62 16.40
N ASN A 121 9.75 19.41 15.95
CA ASN A 121 10.10 19.40 14.54
C ASN A 121 9.78 18.02 13.93
N LEU A 122 8.49 17.82 13.67
CA LEU A 122 7.94 16.56 13.17
C LEU A 122 7.53 16.62 11.70
N VAL A 123 7.58 15.46 11.06
CA VAL A 123 7.01 15.20 9.74
C VAL A 123 6.10 13.99 9.87
N SER A 124 4.82 14.13 9.51
CA SER A 124 3.85 13.04 9.44
C SER A 124 3.59 12.70 7.98
N GLU A 125 3.88 11.46 7.57
CA GLU A 125 3.62 10.99 6.20
C GLU A 125 2.14 10.60 6.04
N PRO A 126 1.56 10.71 4.82
CA PRO A 126 0.26 10.12 4.54
C PRO A 126 0.25 8.62 4.87
N PRO A 127 -0.76 8.12 5.59
CA PRO A 127 -0.85 6.69 5.88
C PRO A 127 -1.00 5.85 4.61
N GLN A 128 -0.44 4.65 4.66
CA GLN A 128 -0.68 3.58 3.70
C GLN A 128 -1.80 2.68 4.22
N TYR A 129 -2.76 2.38 3.36
CA TYR A 129 -3.91 1.53 3.65
C TYR A 129 -3.75 0.19 2.95
N LEU A 130 -3.89 -0.89 3.70
CA LEU A 130 -3.63 -2.25 3.23
C LEU A 130 -4.89 -3.12 3.44
N TYR A 131 -5.02 -4.16 2.62
CA TYR A 131 -6.01 -5.21 2.79
C TYR A 131 -5.27 -6.50 3.10
N THR A 132 -5.44 -7.03 4.30
CA THR A 132 -4.64 -8.18 4.79
C THR A 132 -5.14 -9.52 4.27
N GLN A 133 -6.39 -9.57 3.81
CA GLN A 133 -7.06 -10.81 3.36
C GLN A 133 -6.93 -11.08 1.85
N LEU A 134 -5.90 -10.51 1.19
CA LEU A 134 -5.76 -10.61 -0.27
C LEU A 134 -5.61 -12.05 -0.75
N ASP A 135 -4.91 -12.92 -0.03
CA ASP A 135 -4.63 -14.28 -0.50
C ASP A 135 -5.88 -15.12 -0.64
N LYS A 136 -6.77 -15.07 0.36
CA LYS A 136 -8.08 -15.72 0.29
C LYS A 136 -8.94 -15.11 -0.82
N LEU A 137 -8.99 -13.78 -0.89
CA LEU A 137 -9.81 -13.09 -1.87
C LEU A 137 -9.36 -13.36 -3.30
N ARG A 138 -8.05 -13.46 -3.58
CA ARG A 138 -7.53 -13.78 -4.91
C ARG A 138 -8.11 -15.09 -5.44
N VAL A 139 -8.19 -16.13 -4.62
CA VAL A 139 -8.77 -17.43 -5.02
C VAL A 139 -10.25 -17.28 -5.41
N GLU A 140 -11.02 -16.57 -4.58
CA GLU A 140 -12.45 -16.29 -4.86
C GLU A 140 -12.63 -15.51 -6.17
N MET A 141 -11.76 -14.53 -6.42
CA MET A 141 -11.82 -13.67 -7.60
C MET A 141 -11.46 -14.41 -8.89
N VAL A 142 -10.47 -15.32 -8.86
CA VAL A 142 -10.17 -16.18 -10.03
C VAL A 142 -11.37 -17.07 -10.34
N ALA A 143 -11.97 -17.70 -9.33
CA ALA A 143 -13.14 -18.55 -9.52
C ALA A 143 -14.32 -17.76 -10.12
N ALA A 144 -14.55 -16.53 -9.66
CA ALA A 144 -15.58 -15.65 -10.20
C ALA A 144 -15.29 -15.26 -11.66
N ALA A 145 -14.06 -14.88 -11.99
CA ALA A 145 -13.67 -14.52 -13.35
C ALA A 145 -13.76 -15.72 -14.31
N THR A 146 -13.44 -16.94 -13.86
CA THR A 146 -13.61 -18.17 -14.66
C THR A 146 -15.08 -18.48 -14.91
N LYS A 147 -15.97 -18.26 -13.94
CA LYS A 147 -17.42 -18.39 -14.14
C LYS A 147 -17.95 -17.37 -15.16
N ASP A 148 -17.47 -16.13 -15.11
CA ASP A 148 -17.79 -15.11 -16.10
C ASP A 148 -17.30 -15.51 -17.51
N ALA A 149 -16.07 -16.02 -17.64
CA ALA A 149 -15.55 -16.53 -18.91
C ALA A 149 -16.44 -17.64 -19.51
N ARG A 150 -16.91 -18.56 -18.67
CA ARG A 150 -17.80 -19.64 -19.08
C ARG A 150 -19.16 -19.12 -19.54
N ALA A 151 -19.79 -18.23 -18.77
CA ALA A 151 -21.08 -17.64 -19.13
C ALA A 151 -21.01 -16.92 -20.49
N ARG A 152 -19.91 -16.20 -20.75
CA ARG A 152 -19.64 -15.57 -22.06
C ARG A 152 -19.45 -16.59 -23.17
N ALA A 153 -18.69 -17.67 -22.93
CA ALA A 153 -18.52 -18.75 -23.90
C ALA A 153 -19.87 -19.40 -24.25
N GLU A 154 -20.75 -19.62 -23.26
CA GLU A 154 -22.08 -20.20 -23.45
C GLU A 154 -22.98 -19.28 -24.28
N ALA A 155 -22.93 -17.96 -24.04
CA ALA A 155 -23.63 -16.98 -24.86
C ALA A 155 -23.15 -17.00 -26.33
N ILE A 156 -21.84 -17.03 -26.56
CA ILE A 156 -21.26 -17.12 -27.91
C ILE A 156 -21.71 -18.41 -28.60
N ALA A 157 -21.52 -19.56 -27.95
CA ALA A 157 -21.88 -20.87 -28.50
C ALA A 157 -23.36 -20.96 -28.90
N SER A 158 -24.25 -20.41 -28.06
CA SER A 158 -25.69 -20.37 -28.34
C SER A 158 -26.06 -19.59 -29.61
N SER A 159 -25.30 -18.55 -29.94
CA SER A 159 -25.52 -17.72 -31.14
C SER A 159 -24.93 -18.34 -32.41
N THR A 160 -24.00 -19.28 -32.29
CA THR A 160 -23.33 -19.95 -33.42
C THR A 160 -23.81 -21.38 -33.64
N GLY A 161 -24.76 -21.88 -32.83
CA GLY A 161 -25.26 -23.25 -32.89
C GLY A 161 -24.26 -24.30 -32.37
N SER A 162 -23.28 -23.89 -31.57
CA SER A 162 -22.24 -24.74 -30.98
C SER A 162 -22.49 -24.99 -29.49
N ARG A 163 -21.73 -25.88 -28.85
CA ARG A 163 -21.74 -26.07 -27.39
C ARG A 163 -20.36 -25.85 -26.77
N VAL A 164 -20.35 -25.41 -25.50
CA VAL A 164 -19.13 -25.22 -24.73
C VAL A 164 -18.73 -26.54 -24.07
N GLY A 165 -17.58 -27.07 -24.49
CA GLY A 165 -16.97 -28.26 -23.93
C GLY A 165 -16.08 -27.97 -22.72
N ARG A 166 -15.25 -28.96 -22.35
CA ARG A 166 -14.33 -28.87 -21.20
C ARG A 166 -13.28 -27.76 -21.36
N VAL A 167 -12.81 -27.22 -20.23
CA VAL A 167 -11.65 -26.33 -20.17
C VAL A 167 -10.40 -27.08 -20.65
N ARG A 168 -9.67 -26.47 -21.58
CA ARG A 168 -8.41 -26.97 -22.16
C ARG A 168 -7.18 -26.22 -21.64
N ASP A 169 -7.32 -24.92 -21.41
CA ASP A 169 -6.26 -24.06 -20.88
C ASP A 169 -6.88 -22.90 -20.07
N ALA A 170 -6.14 -22.37 -19.10
CA ALA A 170 -6.54 -21.20 -18.33
C ALA A 170 -5.31 -20.40 -17.89
N LYS A 171 -5.35 -19.09 -18.12
CA LYS A 171 -4.30 -18.15 -17.74
C LYS A 171 -4.89 -17.01 -16.94
N THR A 172 -4.38 -16.82 -15.75
CA THR A 172 -4.71 -15.69 -14.87
C THR A 172 -3.86 -14.47 -15.24
N GLY A 173 -4.50 -13.32 -15.41
CA GLY A 173 -3.82 -12.04 -15.49
C GLY A 173 -3.36 -11.55 -14.12
N VAL A 174 -2.56 -10.48 -14.12
CA VAL A 174 -2.20 -9.76 -12.91
C VAL A 174 -3.42 -9.10 -12.29
N PHE A 175 -3.51 -9.14 -10.96
CA PHE A 175 -4.57 -8.48 -10.21
C PHE A 175 -4.41 -6.96 -10.26
N GLN A 176 -5.53 -6.26 -10.36
CA GLN A 176 -5.60 -4.82 -10.23
C GLN A 176 -6.28 -4.50 -8.90
N ILE A 177 -5.59 -3.79 -8.02
CA ILE A 177 -6.15 -3.23 -6.79
C ILE A 177 -6.05 -1.72 -6.93
N THR A 178 -7.17 -1.10 -7.25
CA THR A 178 -7.26 0.33 -7.55
C THR A 178 -8.17 1.02 -6.54
N SER A 179 -8.12 2.34 -6.49
CA SER A 179 -9.13 3.11 -5.74
C SER A 179 -10.54 2.78 -6.24
N ARG A 180 -11.53 2.88 -5.35
CA ARG A 180 -12.94 2.61 -5.70
C ARG A 180 -13.32 3.36 -6.98
N ASN A 181 -13.92 2.63 -7.93
CA ASN A 181 -14.38 3.14 -9.23
C ASN A 181 -13.28 3.68 -10.17
N SER A 182 -12.00 3.49 -9.86
CA SER A 182 -10.93 3.82 -10.80
C SER A 182 -10.98 2.93 -12.05
N THR A 183 -10.55 3.50 -13.17
CA THR A 183 -10.35 2.83 -14.46
C THR A 183 -8.89 2.49 -14.72
N ASP A 184 -8.00 2.69 -13.74
CA ASP A 184 -6.57 2.41 -13.87
C ASP A 184 -6.32 0.92 -14.10
N VAL A 185 -5.39 0.64 -15.01
CA VAL A 185 -4.94 -0.71 -15.35
C VAL A 185 -3.45 -0.69 -15.67
N SER A 186 -2.77 -1.80 -15.38
CA SER A 186 -1.35 -1.98 -15.68
C SER A 186 -1.06 -3.44 -16.00
N ASP A 187 -0.19 -3.67 -16.99
CA ASP A 187 0.31 -5.00 -17.35
C ASP A 187 1.12 -5.66 -16.20
N TRP A 188 1.64 -4.85 -15.27
CA TRP A 188 2.35 -5.30 -14.07
C TRP A 188 1.44 -5.40 -12.83
N GLY A 189 0.18 -4.99 -12.97
CA GLY A 189 -0.75 -4.84 -11.86
C GLY A 189 -0.70 -3.44 -11.25
N VAL A 190 -1.78 -3.07 -10.58
CA VAL A 190 -1.88 -1.86 -9.75
C VAL A 190 -2.08 -2.31 -8.31
N TYR A 191 -1.35 -1.68 -7.39
CA TYR A 191 -1.50 -1.88 -5.95
C TYR A 191 -1.62 -0.53 -5.26
N ASP A 192 -2.84 0.02 -5.24
CA ASP A 192 -3.12 1.25 -4.54
C ASP A 192 -3.01 1.05 -3.02
N THR A 193 -2.16 1.86 -2.38
CA THR A 193 -2.00 1.94 -0.92
C THR A 193 -2.46 3.28 -0.36
N SER A 194 -2.97 4.18 -1.20
CA SER A 194 -3.40 5.53 -0.81
C SER A 194 -4.89 5.65 -0.47
N SER A 195 -5.74 4.76 -1.00
CA SER A 195 -7.18 4.78 -0.73
C SER A 195 -7.58 3.78 0.35
N ILE A 196 -8.62 4.08 1.13
CA ILE A 196 -9.25 3.12 2.04
C ILE A 196 -10.15 2.15 1.25
N ASP A 197 -11.07 2.70 0.46
CA ASP A 197 -11.99 1.94 -0.37
C ASP A 197 -11.38 1.66 -1.73
N LYS A 198 -11.38 0.38 -2.11
CA LYS A 198 -10.67 -0.12 -3.29
C LYS A 198 -11.49 -1.13 -4.04
N ASP A 199 -11.24 -1.26 -5.33
CA ASP A 199 -11.73 -2.38 -6.12
C ASP A 199 -10.59 -3.35 -6.39
N ILE A 200 -10.85 -4.64 -6.21
CA ILE A 200 -10.00 -5.70 -6.75
C ILE A 200 -10.61 -6.22 -8.04
N THR A 201 -9.80 -6.32 -9.09
CA THR A 201 -10.19 -6.87 -10.38
C THR A 201 -9.28 -8.04 -10.75
N ALA A 202 -9.90 -9.16 -11.11
CA ALA A 202 -9.24 -10.32 -11.69
C ALA A 202 -9.68 -10.50 -13.13
N VAL A 203 -8.74 -10.89 -14.00
CA VAL A 203 -9.00 -11.23 -15.39
C VAL A 203 -8.41 -12.59 -15.67
N VAL A 204 -9.17 -13.44 -16.37
CA VAL A 204 -8.72 -14.76 -16.79
C VAL A 204 -9.00 -14.96 -18.27
N SER A 205 -8.04 -15.55 -18.97
CA SER A 205 -8.27 -16.08 -20.31
C SER A 205 -8.45 -17.59 -20.20
N VAL A 206 -9.58 -18.10 -20.68
CA VAL A 206 -9.92 -19.51 -20.60
C VAL A 206 -10.17 -20.03 -22.00
N THR A 207 -9.53 -21.15 -22.33
CA THR A 207 -9.77 -21.89 -23.58
C THR A 207 -10.72 -23.03 -23.30
N PHE A 208 -11.90 -23.00 -23.89
CA PHE A 208 -12.89 -24.07 -23.85
C PHE A 208 -12.83 -24.86 -25.16
N GLY A 209 -13.05 -26.18 -25.10
CA GLY A 209 -13.35 -26.95 -26.31
C GLY A 209 -14.71 -26.58 -26.89
N ILE A 210 -14.91 -26.85 -28.18
CA ILE A 210 -16.23 -26.81 -28.83
C ILE A 210 -16.76 -28.25 -28.99
N GLU A 211 -18.07 -28.40 -28.79
CA GLU A 211 -18.85 -29.62 -29.03
C GLU A 211 -20.01 -29.34 -30.00
#